data_AF-A0A522UPS6-F1
#
_entry.id   AF-A0A522UPS6-F1
#
_cell.length_a   1.000
_cell.length_b   1.000
_cell.length_c   1.000
_cell.angle_alpha   90.00
_cell.angle_beta   90.00
_cell.angle_gamma   90.00
#
_symmetry.space_group_name_H-M   'P 1'
#
loop_
_entity.id
_entity.type
_entity.pdbx_description
1 polymer ?
#
loop_
_entity_poly.entity_id
_entity_poly.type
_entity_poly.pdbx_seq_one_letter_code
_entity_poly.pdbx_strand_id
1 'polypeptide(L)'
;VEGELGCLGSLETGTGEKEDSHGAEGTLSRDQLLTDPEQAARFVKATKVDALAIAIGTSHGAYKFSKKPEGDVLVMERVKEIHARIPDTHLVMHGSSSVPQEWLKVIREFGGDMPQTYGVPIEEIQLGIKHGVRKVNIDTDLRLAATGAIRQDLTQNKKNFDPRKFLTAATKAMRQICKQRYEQLGSAGNASKIRAISLDDMARRYAKGELDPRIN
;
A
#
# COMPACT_ATOMS: atom_id res chain seq x y z
N VAL A 1 -5.21 14.96 7.22
CA VAL A 1 -3.88 14.52 7.69
C VAL A 1 -3.90 13.02 7.91
N GLU A 2 -2.85 12.32 7.47
CA GLU A 2 -2.61 10.90 7.78
C GLU A 2 -1.56 10.80 8.88
N GLY A 3 -1.84 10.02 9.93
CA GLY A 3 -0.85 9.62 10.92
C GLY A 3 -0.53 8.13 10.79
N GLU A 4 0.56 7.69 11.40
CA GLU A 4 0.96 6.29 11.43
C GLU A 4 1.22 5.86 12.88
N LEU A 5 0.77 4.65 13.22
CA LEU A 5 1.00 4.04 14.52
C LEU A 5 1.42 2.58 14.35
N GLY A 6 2.55 2.22 14.96
CA GLY A 6 3.25 0.95 14.73
C GLY A 6 4.46 1.17 13.82
N CYS A 7 5.24 0.12 13.61
CA CYS A 7 6.40 0.12 12.73
C CYS A 7 6.17 -0.86 11.59
N LEU A 8 6.32 -0.40 10.35
CA LEU A 8 6.32 -1.29 9.18
C LEU A 8 7.54 -2.20 9.20
N GLY A 9 7.33 -3.49 8.94
CA GLY A 9 8.36 -4.51 8.96
C GLY A 9 7.79 -5.90 8.77
N SER A 10 8.66 -6.84 8.43
CA SER A 10 8.26 -8.22 8.19
C SER A 10 8.10 -8.95 9.52
N LEU A 11 6.94 -9.60 9.71
CA LEU A 11 6.74 -10.52 10.83
C LEU A 11 7.56 -11.81 10.69
N GLU A 12 8.03 -12.16 9.48
CA GLU A 12 8.89 -13.33 9.26
C GLU A 12 10.31 -13.09 9.81
N THR A 13 10.86 -11.91 9.55
CA THR A 13 12.26 -11.58 9.90
C THR A 13 12.39 -10.77 11.18
N GLY A 14 11.32 -10.11 11.62
CA GLY A 14 11.35 -9.18 12.74
C GLY A 14 12.18 -7.93 12.44
N THR A 15 12.34 -7.54 11.18
CA THR A 15 13.16 -6.37 10.78
C THR A 15 12.31 -5.34 10.05
N GLY A 16 12.61 -4.05 10.28
CA GLY A 16 12.07 -2.97 9.47
C GLY A 16 12.68 -2.96 8.06
N GLU A 17 11.96 -2.39 7.10
CA GLU A 17 12.45 -2.19 5.73
C GLU A 17 12.30 -0.73 5.32
N LYS A 18 13.29 -0.23 4.57
CA LYS A 18 13.32 1.16 4.12
C LYS A 18 12.60 1.33 2.77
N GLU A 19 11.75 2.35 2.68
CA GLU A 19 11.28 2.94 1.42
C GLU A 19 11.90 4.32 1.28
N ASP A 20 12.61 4.58 0.18
CA ASP A 20 13.28 5.87 -0.08
C ASP A 20 14.06 6.40 1.16
N SER A 21 14.87 5.53 1.78
CA SER A 21 15.65 5.74 3.01
C SER A 21 14.88 5.85 4.34
N HIS A 22 13.55 5.79 4.34
CA HIS A 22 12.71 5.86 5.53
C HIS A 22 12.22 4.46 5.94
N GLY A 23 12.49 4.06 7.17
CA GLY A 23 12.07 2.78 7.75
C GLY A 23 12.75 2.53 9.08
N ALA A 24 12.18 1.65 9.90
CA ALA A 24 12.76 1.31 11.19
C ALA A 24 14.08 0.51 11.02
N GLU A 25 15.08 0.83 11.83
CA GLU A 25 16.36 0.11 11.86
C GLU A 25 16.41 -0.87 13.04
N GLY A 26 17.03 -2.04 12.81
CA GLY A 26 17.21 -3.06 13.83
C GLY A 26 16.06 -4.07 13.95
N THR A 27 16.11 -4.88 15.00
CA THR A 27 15.11 -5.91 15.31
C THR A 27 13.90 -5.27 15.99
N LEU A 28 12.72 -5.52 15.46
CA LEU A 28 11.43 -5.06 15.97
C LEU A 28 10.73 -6.21 16.70
N SER A 29 10.12 -5.91 17.84
CA SER A 29 9.26 -6.86 18.52
C SER A 29 7.93 -7.03 17.76
N ARG A 30 7.24 -8.15 18.00
CA ARG A 30 5.92 -8.40 17.41
C ARG A 30 4.91 -7.29 17.76
N ASP A 31 5.00 -6.73 18.96
CA ASP A 31 4.12 -5.65 19.43
C ASP A 31 4.42 -4.31 18.72
N GLN A 32 5.65 -4.10 18.24
CA GLN A 32 5.97 -2.95 17.40
C GLN A 32 5.47 -3.13 15.96
N LEU A 33 5.42 -4.37 15.48
CA LEU A 33 5.00 -4.73 14.10
C LEU A 33 3.48 -4.87 13.93
N LEU A 34 2.72 -4.82 15.03
CA LEU A 34 1.27 -4.95 15.03
C LEU A 34 0.64 -3.84 15.87
N THR A 35 -0.03 -2.90 15.22
CA THR A 35 -0.71 -1.78 15.89
C THR A 35 -1.76 -2.28 16.86
N ASP A 36 -1.67 -1.89 18.14
CA ASP A 36 -2.67 -2.23 19.14
C ASP A 36 -3.97 -1.39 18.97
N PRO A 37 -5.17 -2.00 19.02
CA PRO A 37 -6.44 -1.28 18.86
C PRO A 37 -6.66 -0.16 19.89
N GLU A 38 -6.26 -0.36 21.14
CA GLU A 38 -6.42 0.66 22.18
C GLU A 38 -5.41 1.81 22.01
N GLN A 39 -4.19 1.52 21.56
CA GLN A 39 -3.24 2.56 21.16
C GLN A 39 -3.76 3.36 19.96
N ALA A 40 -4.34 2.70 18.96
CA ALA A 40 -4.96 3.37 17.81
C ALA A 40 -6.10 4.31 18.26
N ALA A 41 -6.97 3.85 19.16
CA ALA A 41 -8.04 4.66 19.74
C ALA A 41 -7.51 5.90 20.46
N ARG A 42 -6.48 5.73 21.30
CA ARG A 42 -5.83 6.85 22.01
C ARG A 42 -5.18 7.82 21.04
N PHE A 43 -4.48 7.31 20.02
CA PHE A 43 -3.80 8.12 19.02
C PHE A 43 -4.79 8.96 18.21
N VAL A 44 -5.85 8.35 17.68
CA VAL A 44 -6.90 9.05 16.93
C VAL A 44 -7.60 10.08 17.80
N LYS A 45 -7.92 9.74 19.06
CA LYS A 45 -8.54 10.67 20.00
C LYS A 45 -7.66 11.90 20.27
N ALA A 46 -6.35 11.69 20.43
CA ALA A 46 -5.40 12.76 20.75
C ALA A 46 -5.05 13.63 19.54
N THR A 47 -4.95 13.04 18.35
CA THR A 47 -4.44 13.72 17.14
C THR A 47 -5.53 14.17 16.17
N LYS A 48 -6.70 13.55 16.23
CA LYS A 48 -7.82 13.76 15.30
C LYS A 48 -7.43 13.60 13.82
N VAL A 49 -6.51 12.67 13.51
CA VAL A 49 -6.14 12.38 12.11
C VAL A 49 -7.33 11.85 11.31
N ASP A 50 -7.40 12.25 10.04
CA ASP A 50 -8.46 11.81 9.12
C ASP A 50 -8.25 10.38 8.62
N ALA A 51 -6.98 9.97 8.59
CA ALA A 51 -6.57 8.64 8.18
C ALA A 51 -5.47 8.11 9.11
N LEU A 52 -5.53 6.81 9.39
CA LEU A 52 -4.56 6.11 10.24
C LEU A 52 -3.90 4.96 9.46
N ALA A 53 -2.59 5.08 9.23
CA ALA A 53 -1.76 3.97 8.80
C ALA A 53 -1.46 3.04 9.98
N ILE A 54 -1.62 1.74 9.72
CA ILE A 54 -1.49 0.68 10.72
C ILE A 54 -0.48 -0.37 10.26
N ALA A 55 0.29 -0.88 11.20
CA ALA A 55 1.18 -2.02 11.03
C ALA A 55 0.40 -3.32 11.28
N ILE A 56 0.34 -4.16 10.24
CA ILE A 56 -0.39 -5.46 10.26
C ILE A 56 0.46 -6.61 9.70
N GLY A 57 1.79 -6.43 9.69
CA GLY A 57 2.76 -7.36 9.12
C GLY A 57 3.17 -7.10 7.66
N THR A 58 2.74 -5.98 7.08
CA THR A 58 3.25 -5.49 5.79
C THR A 58 4.60 -4.78 5.94
N SER A 59 5.48 -4.96 4.96
CA SER A 59 6.74 -4.21 4.82
C SER A 59 6.81 -3.44 3.48
N HIS A 60 7.84 -2.63 3.28
CA HIS A 60 8.09 -1.86 2.05
C HIS A 60 8.73 -2.70 0.93
N GLY A 61 9.07 -2.11 -0.21
CA GLY A 61 9.84 -2.80 -1.26
C GLY A 61 9.18 -4.02 -1.94
N ALA A 62 10.00 -4.87 -2.57
CA ALA A 62 9.58 -6.06 -3.31
C ALA A 62 9.66 -7.36 -2.52
N TYR A 63 10.51 -7.41 -1.49
CA TYR A 63 10.83 -8.63 -0.75
C TYR A 63 9.97 -8.80 0.50
N LYS A 64 8.66 -8.65 0.32
CA LYS A 64 7.73 -8.62 1.47
C LYS A 64 7.60 -9.96 2.15
N PHE A 65 7.52 -11.02 1.34
CA PHE A 65 7.31 -12.39 1.81
C PHE A 65 8.19 -13.37 1.04
N SER A 66 8.75 -14.34 1.77
CA SER A 66 9.54 -15.44 1.21
C SER A 66 8.67 -16.49 0.51
N LYS A 67 7.41 -16.60 0.93
CA LYS A 67 6.35 -17.45 0.35
C LYS A 67 5.09 -16.63 0.10
N LYS A 68 4.09 -17.20 -0.59
CA LYS A 68 2.77 -16.55 -0.69
C LYS A 68 2.24 -16.34 0.74
N PRO A 69 1.92 -15.10 1.15
CA PRO A 69 1.53 -14.84 2.52
C PRO A 69 0.21 -15.55 2.86
N GLU A 70 0.19 -16.17 4.03
CA GLU A 70 -0.98 -16.76 4.66
C GLU A 70 -1.36 -15.91 5.89
N GLY A 71 -2.45 -16.25 6.58
CA GLY A 71 -3.02 -15.44 7.67
C GLY A 71 -2.14 -15.28 8.92
N ASP A 72 -0.96 -15.92 8.95
CA ASP A 72 0.05 -15.81 10.01
C ASP A 72 0.99 -14.59 9.83
N VAL A 73 1.20 -14.14 8.59
CA VAL A 73 2.11 -13.03 8.26
C VAL A 73 1.37 -11.73 7.98
N LEU A 74 0.12 -11.79 7.54
CA LEU A 74 -0.74 -10.63 7.35
C LEU A 74 -1.96 -10.71 8.27
N VAL A 75 -1.96 -9.93 9.34
CA VAL A 75 -2.90 -10.11 10.46
C VAL A 75 -4.19 -9.32 10.22
N MET A 76 -5.04 -9.81 9.32
CA MET A 76 -6.28 -9.11 8.94
C MET A 76 -7.31 -9.01 10.06
N GLU A 77 -7.32 -9.94 11.03
CA GLU A 77 -8.14 -9.78 12.23
C GLU A 77 -7.82 -8.49 12.98
N ARG A 78 -6.54 -8.05 12.99
CA ARG A 78 -6.16 -6.79 13.62
C ARG A 78 -6.80 -5.58 12.94
N VAL A 79 -6.97 -5.61 11.62
CA VAL A 79 -7.71 -4.56 10.89
C VAL A 79 -9.15 -4.47 11.37
N LYS A 80 -9.81 -5.63 11.58
CA LYS A 80 -11.19 -5.69 12.08
C LYS A 80 -11.32 -5.15 13.49
N GLU A 81 -10.41 -5.54 14.39
CA GLU A 81 -10.36 -5.06 15.77
C GLU A 81 -10.18 -3.55 15.84
N ILE A 82 -9.22 -3.01 15.07
CA ILE A 82 -8.98 -1.57 14.98
C ILE A 82 -10.22 -0.86 14.44
N HIS A 83 -10.80 -1.34 13.33
CA HIS A 83 -11.98 -0.71 12.76
C HIS A 83 -13.18 -0.74 13.71
N ALA A 84 -13.40 -1.83 14.44
CA ALA A 84 -14.45 -1.90 15.45
C ALA A 84 -14.26 -0.85 16.56
N ARG A 85 -13.01 -0.53 16.90
CA ARG A 85 -12.65 0.44 17.92
C ARG A 85 -12.73 1.90 17.45
N ILE A 86 -12.38 2.16 16.19
CA ILE A 86 -12.38 3.49 15.54
C ILE A 86 -13.18 3.47 14.22
N PRO A 87 -14.51 3.31 14.28
CA PRO A 87 -15.33 2.95 13.12
C PRO A 87 -15.41 4.00 12.01
N ASP A 88 -15.15 5.27 12.31
CA ASP A 88 -15.20 6.34 11.30
C ASP A 88 -13.83 6.67 10.71
N THR A 89 -12.75 6.25 11.36
CA THR A 89 -11.39 6.57 10.91
C THR A 89 -11.06 5.77 9.66
N HIS A 90 -10.55 6.45 8.64
CA HIS A 90 -10.13 5.81 7.41
C HIS A 90 -8.80 5.09 7.63
N LEU A 91 -8.78 3.76 7.53
CA LEU A 91 -7.55 3.00 7.68
C LEU A 91 -6.72 3.04 6.40
N VAL A 92 -5.40 3.04 6.57
CA VAL A 92 -4.43 3.04 5.47
C VAL A 92 -3.56 1.80 5.56
N MET A 93 -3.44 1.08 4.43
CA MET A 93 -2.48 0.00 4.29
C MET A 93 -1.25 0.50 3.53
N HIS A 94 -0.12 0.56 4.23
CA HIS A 94 1.18 0.81 3.63
C HIS A 94 1.77 -0.47 3.05
N GLY A 95 2.86 -0.37 2.28
CA GLY A 95 3.60 -1.54 1.80
C GLY A 95 2.75 -2.55 1.01
N SER A 96 1.67 -2.13 0.35
CA SER A 96 0.60 -3.03 -0.13
C SER A 96 0.69 -3.38 -1.62
N SER A 97 1.87 -3.21 -2.22
CA SER A 97 2.17 -3.75 -3.55
C SER A 97 1.99 -5.27 -3.58
N SER A 98 1.38 -5.79 -4.65
CA SER A 98 1.08 -7.23 -4.80
C SER A 98 2.19 -8.04 -5.48
N VAL A 99 3.18 -7.36 -6.06
CA VAL A 99 4.34 -7.96 -6.77
C VAL A 99 3.88 -8.92 -7.89
N PRO A 100 3.42 -8.39 -9.05
CA PRO A 100 2.89 -9.20 -10.14
C PRO A 100 3.95 -10.16 -10.69
N GLN A 101 3.68 -11.46 -10.60
CA GLN A 101 4.63 -12.50 -10.97
C GLN A 101 5.00 -12.46 -12.47
N GLU A 102 4.09 -12.00 -13.32
CA GLU A 102 4.36 -11.80 -14.76
C GLU A 102 5.50 -10.80 -14.98
N TRP A 103 5.55 -9.70 -14.23
CA TRP A 103 6.61 -8.71 -14.37
C TRP A 103 7.95 -9.21 -13.83
N LEU A 104 7.96 -10.02 -12.76
CA LEU A 104 9.18 -10.72 -12.31
C LEU A 104 9.73 -11.65 -13.40
N LYS A 105 8.84 -12.40 -14.07
CA LYS A 105 9.23 -13.27 -15.19
C LYS A 105 9.83 -12.47 -16.34
N VAL A 106 9.16 -11.39 -16.76
CA VAL A 106 9.66 -10.49 -17.82
C VAL A 106 11.02 -9.93 -17.45
N ILE A 107 11.21 -9.44 -16.22
CA ILE A 107 12.50 -8.91 -15.78
C ILE A 107 13.60 -9.98 -15.89
N ARG A 108 13.34 -11.21 -15.43
CA ARG A 108 14.31 -12.31 -15.52
C ARG A 108 14.63 -12.71 -16.95
N GLU A 109 13.62 -12.78 -17.81
CA GLU A 109 13.78 -13.10 -19.23
C GLU A 109 14.63 -12.06 -19.97
N PHE A 110 14.52 -10.78 -19.59
CA PHE A 110 15.24 -9.67 -20.20
C PHE A 110 16.40 -9.16 -19.31
N GLY A 111 17.19 -10.10 -18.78
CA GLY A 111 18.51 -9.85 -18.20
C GLY A 111 18.52 -9.20 -16.81
N GLY A 112 17.41 -9.28 -16.08
CA GLY A 112 17.36 -8.96 -14.65
C GLY A 112 17.58 -10.20 -13.79
N ASP A 113 18.07 -10.00 -12.57
CA ASP A 113 18.26 -11.06 -11.59
C ASP A 113 17.45 -10.73 -10.34
N MET A 114 16.16 -11.05 -10.38
CA MET A 114 15.26 -10.86 -9.25
C MET A 114 14.81 -12.24 -8.73
N PRO A 115 15.07 -12.55 -7.44
CA PRO A 115 14.63 -13.80 -6.86
C PRO A 115 13.10 -13.86 -6.80
N GLN A 116 12.57 -15.05 -6.58
CA GLN A 116 11.15 -15.22 -6.36
C GLN A 116 10.74 -14.53 -5.06
N THR A 117 9.67 -13.75 -5.12
CA THR A 117 9.11 -13.03 -3.96
C THR A 117 7.64 -12.73 -4.21
N TYR A 118 6.93 -12.41 -3.13
CA TYR A 118 5.49 -12.22 -3.12
C TYR A 118 5.13 -10.92 -2.43
N GLY A 119 4.07 -10.28 -2.90
CA GLY A 119 3.48 -9.10 -2.28
C GLY A 119 2.17 -9.42 -1.57
N VAL A 120 1.43 -8.37 -1.22
CA VAL A 120 0.13 -8.50 -0.55
C VAL A 120 -0.93 -9.00 -1.55
N PRO A 121 -1.64 -10.12 -1.29
CA PRO A 121 -2.70 -10.61 -2.17
C PRO A 121 -3.84 -9.60 -2.30
N ILE A 122 -4.43 -9.50 -3.48
CA ILE A 122 -5.53 -8.56 -3.74
C ILE A 122 -6.74 -8.86 -2.87
N GLU A 123 -7.00 -10.14 -2.62
CA GLU A 123 -8.12 -10.62 -1.81
C GLU A 123 -8.03 -10.14 -0.36
N GLU A 124 -6.81 -10.04 0.18
CA GLU A 124 -6.56 -9.54 1.53
C GLU A 124 -6.73 -8.01 1.60
N ILE A 125 -6.29 -7.28 0.58
CA ILE A 125 -6.55 -5.84 0.47
C ILE A 125 -8.06 -5.58 0.39
N GLN A 126 -8.78 -6.38 -0.40
CA GLN A 126 -10.24 -6.31 -0.49
C GLN A 126 -10.92 -6.62 0.84
N LEU A 127 -10.40 -7.59 1.62
CA LEU A 127 -10.87 -7.85 2.97
C LEU A 127 -10.65 -6.63 3.87
N GLY A 128 -9.48 -5.99 3.82
CA GLY A 128 -9.21 -4.74 4.54
C GLY A 128 -10.20 -3.63 4.18
N ILE A 129 -10.54 -3.49 2.90
CA ILE A 129 -11.52 -2.50 2.43
C ILE A 129 -12.91 -2.74 3.04
N LYS A 130 -13.32 -4.00 3.23
CA LYS A 130 -14.58 -4.34 3.94
C LYS A 130 -14.56 -3.90 5.41
N HIS A 131 -13.37 -3.71 5.98
CA HIS A 131 -13.14 -3.37 7.39
C HIS A 131 -12.42 -2.03 7.56
N GLY A 132 -12.79 -1.03 6.77
CA GLY A 132 -12.40 0.36 7.04
C GLY A 132 -11.15 0.86 6.31
N VAL A 133 -10.44 0.02 5.54
CA VAL A 133 -9.34 0.50 4.69
C VAL A 133 -9.89 1.34 3.53
N ARG A 134 -9.34 2.54 3.35
CA ARG A 134 -9.74 3.50 2.31
C ARG A 134 -8.58 4.02 1.47
N LYS A 135 -7.33 3.81 1.89
CA LYS A 135 -6.13 4.15 1.13
C LYS A 135 -5.15 2.97 1.15
N VAL A 136 -4.64 2.61 -0.03
CA VAL A 136 -3.73 1.49 -0.25
C VAL A 136 -2.51 2.01 -0.99
N ASN A 137 -1.33 1.96 -0.36
CA ASN A 137 -0.10 2.45 -0.97
C ASN A 137 0.51 1.36 -1.86
N ILE A 138 0.70 1.67 -3.15
CA ILE A 138 1.24 0.76 -4.16
C ILE A 138 2.32 1.51 -4.93
N ASP A 139 3.55 0.99 -4.90
CA ASP A 139 4.69 1.58 -5.62
C ASP A 139 5.48 0.50 -6.36
N THR A 140 5.98 -0.51 -5.63
CA THR A 140 6.73 -1.65 -6.19
C THR A 140 6.12 -2.24 -7.46
N ASP A 141 4.79 -2.39 -7.53
CA ASP A 141 4.12 -2.93 -8.72
C ASP A 141 4.39 -2.08 -9.97
N LEU A 142 4.40 -0.75 -9.82
CA LEU A 142 4.69 0.19 -10.89
C LEU A 142 6.18 0.17 -11.25
N ARG A 143 7.08 0.09 -10.24
CA ARG A 143 8.53 -0.05 -10.46
C ARG A 143 8.86 -1.32 -11.26
N LEU A 144 8.24 -2.44 -10.90
CA LEU A 144 8.38 -3.72 -11.60
C LEU A 144 7.85 -3.65 -13.02
N ALA A 145 6.65 -3.09 -13.21
CA ALA A 145 6.03 -2.95 -14.53
C ALA A 145 6.84 -2.06 -15.47
N ALA A 146 7.31 -0.91 -14.98
CA ALA A 146 8.16 -0.01 -15.74
C ALA A 146 9.51 -0.67 -16.09
N THR A 147 10.18 -1.27 -15.11
CA THR A 147 11.49 -1.90 -15.29
C THR A 147 11.43 -3.06 -16.29
N GLY A 148 10.44 -3.94 -16.15
CA GLY A 148 10.24 -5.07 -17.06
C GLY A 148 9.95 -4.61 -18.50
N ALA A 149 9.06 -3.63 -18.67
CA ALA A 149 8.72 -3.09 -19.98
C ALA A 149 9.92 -2.43 -20.68
N ILE A 150 10.75 -1.67 -19.95
CA ILE A 150 11.96 -1.03 -20.49
C ILE A 150 12.98 -2.09 -20.91
N ARG A 151 13.24 -3.09 -20.06
CA ARG A 151 14.18 -4.18 -20.36
C ARG A 151 13.76 -4.95 -21.61
N GLN A 152 12.47 -5.27 -21.71
CA GLN A 152 11.90 -5.94 -22.88
C GLN A 152 12.07 -5.10 -24.16
N ASP A 153 11.68 -3.81 -24.12
CA ASP A 153 11.76 -2.94 -25.31
C ASP A 153 13.19 -2.77 -25.80
N LEU A 154 14.14 -2.48 -24.91
CA LEU A 154 15.55 -2.30 -25.27
C LEU A 154 16.19 -3.58 -25.82
N THR A 155 15.79 -4.75 -25.31
CA THR A 155 16.32 -6.04 -25.78
C THR A 155 15.78 -6.40 -27.17
N GLN A 156 14.48 -6.18 -27.40
CA GLN A 156 13.82 -6.50 -28.66
C GLN A 156 14.10 -5.46 -29.76
N ASN A 157 14.26 -4.19 -29.38
CA ASN A 157 14.47 -3.06 -30.29
C ASN A 157 15.89 -2.49 -30.16
N LYS A 158 16.94 -3.32 -30.37
CA LYS A 158 18.35 -2.96 -30.12
C LYS A 158 18.89 -1.68 -30.78
N LYS A 159 18.27 -1.23 -31.89
CA LYS A 159 18.65 0.01 -32.58
C LYS A 159 17.97 1.26 -32.00
N ASN A 160 16.97 1.08 -31.16
CA ASN A 160 16.20 2.16 -30.58
C ASN A 160 16.98 2.81 -29.42
N PHE A 161 17.35 4.07 -29.59
CA PHE A 161 17.96 4.89 -28.56
C PHE A 161 17.05 6.04 -28.09
N ASP A 162 15.86 6.18 -28.69
CA ASP A 162 14.93 7.26 -28.35
C ASP A 162 14.23 6.96 -27.03
N PRO A 163 14.50 7.73 -25.96
CA PRO A 163 13.94 7.47 -24.64
C PRO A 163 12.42 7.48 -24.62
N ARG A 164 11.79 8.26 -25.50
CA ARG A 164 10.33 8.36 -25.56
C ARG A 164 9.69 7.01 -25.87
N LYS A 165 10.35 6.15 -26.64
CA LYS A 165 9.78 4.85 -27.05
C LYS A 165 9.72 3.86 -25.89
N PHE A 166 10.84 3.58 -25.22
CA PHE A 166 10.83 2.65 -24.09
C PHE A 166 10.11 3.23 -22.86
N LEU A 167 10.11 4.55 -22.66
CA LEU A 167 9.31 5.19 -21.61
C LEU A 167 7.79 5.15 -21.92
N THR A 168 7.40 5.16 -23.20
CA THR A 168 6.00 4.92 -23.59
C THR A 168 5.57 3.50 -23.24
N ALA A 169 6.43 2.50 -23.49
CA ALA A 169 6.17 1.11 -23.09
C ALA A 169 6.01 0.99 -21.56
N ALA A 170 6.92 1.61 -20.79
CA ALA A 170 6.83 1.69 -19.34
C ALA A 170 5.53 2.34 -18.85
N THR A 171 5.15 3.46 -19.45
CA THR A 171 3.92 4.19 -19.10
C THR A 171 2.68 3.33 -19.36
N LYS A 172 2.65 2.61 -20.48
CA LYS A 172 1.55 1.67 -20.80
C LYS A 172 1.46 0.54 -19.77
N ALA A 173 2.59 -0.03 -19.38
CA ALA A 173 2.67 -1.09 -18.37
C ALA A 173 2.16 -0.62 -16.99
N MET A 174 2.65 0.54 -16.51
CA MET A 174 2.18 1.13 -15.25
C MET A 174 0.68 1.48 -15.30
N ARG A 175 0.21 2.05 -16.41
CA ARG A 175 -1.22 2.37 -16.59
C ARG A 175 -2.10 1.13 -16.47
N GLN A 176 -1.66 0.00 -16.99
CA GLN A 176 -2.39 -1.26 -16.89
C GLN A 176 -2.48 -1.74 -15.44
N ILE A 177 -1.41 -1.62 -14.65
CA ILE A 177 -1.43 -1.90 -13.20
C ILE A 177 -2.43 -0.98 -12.49
N CYS A 178 -2.35 0.34 -12.70
CA CYS A 178 -3.28 1.27 -12.06
C CYS A 178 -4.74 0.96 -12.40
N LYS A 179 -5.03 0.67 -13.68
CA LYS A 179 -6.39 0.28 -14.12
C LYS A 179 -6.88 -0.97 -13.38
N GLN A 180 -6.06 -2.02 -13.33
CA GLN A 180 -6.40 -3.25 -12.62
C GLN A 180 -6.68 -2.98 -11.14
N ARG A 181 -5.86 -2.16 -10.47
CA ARG A 181 -6.08 -1.79 -9.07
C ARG A 181 -7.36 -0.98 -8.87
N TYR A 182 -7.68 -0.03 -9.75
CA TYR A 182 -8.94 0.70 -9.63
C TYR A 182 -10.17 -0.21 -9.76
N GLU A 183 -10.12 -1.20 -10.67
CA GLU A 183 -11.17 -2.20 -10.85
C GLU A 183 -11.25 -3.16 -9.66
N GLN A 184 -10.12 -3.77 -9.27
CA GLN A 184 -10.03 -4.74 -8.18
C GLN A 184 -10.38 -4.16 -6.82
N LEU A 185 -10.05 -2.88 -6.57
CA LEU A 185 -10.31 -2.21 -5.29
C LEU A 185 -11.63 -1.41 -5.31
N GLY A 186 -12.46 -1.57 -6.34
CA GLY A 186 -13.83 -1.05 -6.37
C GLY A 186 -13.96 0.48 -6.52
N SER A 187 -12.92 1.16 -6.98
CA SER A 187 -12.93 2.63 -7.17
C SER A 187 -13.31 3.05 -8.59
N ALA A 188 -13.20 2.15 -9.57
CA ALA A 188 -13.59 2.39 -10.95
C ALA A 188 -15.05 2.89 -11.05
N GLY A 189 -15.27 3.98 -11.78
CA GLY A 189 -16.60 4.56 -12.00
C GLY A 189 -17.15 5.43 -10.86
N ASN A 190 -16.40 5.67 -9.79
CA ASN A 190 -16.87 6.51 -8.68
C ASN A 190 -16.53 8.01 -8.81
N ALA A 191 -15.61 8.38 -9.71
CA ALA A 191 -15.14 9.76 -9.84
C ALA A 191 -16.27 10.77 -10.10
N SER A 192 -17.20 10.46 -11.01
CA SER A 192 -18.34 11.34 -11.34
C SER A 192 -19.39 11.46 -10.23
N LYS A 193 -19.32 10.62 -9.20
CA LYS A 193 -20.25 10.65 -8.05
C LYS A 193 -19.78 11.62 -6.96
N ILE A 194 -18.56 12.12 -7.03
CA ILE A 194 -17.95 12.95 -6.00
C ILE A 194 -18.16 14.41 -6.35
N ARG A 195 -18.82 15.15 -5.45
CA ARG A 195 -18.82 16.62 -5.47
C ARG A 195 -17.66 17.11 -4.62
N ALA A 196 -16.68 17.75 -5.26
CA ALA A 196 -15.54 18.32 -4.55
C ALA A 196 -16.01 19.44 -3.60
N ILE A 197 -15.44 19.46 -2.40
CA ILE A 197 -15.65 20.50 -1.38
C ILE A 197 -14.37 21.34 -1.34
N SER A 198 -14.50 22.66 -1.27
CA SER A 198 -13.33 23.55 -1.18
C SER A 198 -12.57 23.35 0.13
N LEU A 199 -11.28 23.66 0.15
CA LEU A 199 -10.48 23.58 1.38
C LEU A 199 -10.98 24.55 2.47
N ASP A 200 -11.49 25.72 2.08
CA ASP A 200 -12.09 26.69 3.02
C ASP A 200 -13.36 26.17 3.67
N ASP A 201 -14.22 25.48 2.89
CA ASP A 201 -15.40 24.81 3.43
C ASP A 201 -14.99 23.66 4.35
N MET A 202 -13.99 22.87 3.98
CA MET A 202 -13.46 21.82 4.85
C MET A 202 -12.91 22.38 6.17
N ALA A 203 -12.15 23.47 6.13
CA ALA A 203 -11.64 24.16 7.32
C ALA A 203 -12.78 24.63 8.24
N ARG A 204 -13.87 25.18 7.68
CA ARG A 204 -15.07 25.53 8.46
C ARG A 204 -15.72 24.33 9.13
N ARG A 205 -15.74 23.17 8.47
CA ARG A 205 -16.29 21.93 9.04
C ARG A 205 -15.43 21.40 10.21
N TYR A 206 -14.10 21.43 10.07
CA TYR A 206 -13.19 21.11 11.17
C TYR A 206 -13.37 22.07 12.36
N ALA A 207 -13.47 23.38 12.11
CA ALA A 207 -13.63 24.38 13.17
C ALA A 207 -14.92 24.19 13.99
N LYS A 208 -15.96 23.60 13.39
CA LYS A 208 -17.22 23.25 14.05
C LYS A 208 -17.21 21.88 14.74
N GLY A 209 -16.15 21.10 14.60
CA GLY A 209 -16.06 19.73 15.11
C GLY A 209 -16.93 18.72 14.35
N GLU A 210 -17.43 19.05 13.15
CA GLU A 210 -18.29 18.16 12.35
C GLU A 210 -17.57 16.90 11.87
N LEU A 211 -16.24 16.90 11.92
CA LEU A 211 -15.36 15.84 11.45
C LEU A 211 -14.57 15.18 12.61
N ASP A 212 -14.96 15.45 13.87
CA ASP A 212 -14.30 14.83 15.02
C ASP A 212 -14.52 13.30 15.03
N PRO A 213 -13.48 12.49 15.28
CA PRO A 213 -13.58 11.04 15.19
C PRO A 213 -14.38 10.44 16.35
N ARG A 214 -15.17 9.39 16.07
CA ARG A 214 -15.79 8.55 17.09
C ARG A 214 -14.87 7.42 17.54
N ILE A 215 -14.89 7.15 18.84
CA ILE A 215 -14.05 6.18 19.53
C ILE A 215 -14.99 5.31 20.39
N ASN A 216 -15.04 3.99 20.15
CA ASN A 216 -15.98 3.06 20.82
C ASN A 216 -15.43 2.52 22.14
#